data_AF-A0A537DLR0-F1
#
_entry.id   AF-A0A537DLR0-F1
#
_cell.length_a   1.000
_cell.length_b   1.000
_cell.length_c   1.000
_cell.angle_alpha   90.00
_cell.angle_beta   90.00
_cell.angle_gamma   90.00
#
_symmetry.space_group_name_H-M   'P 1'
#
loop_
_entity.id
_entity.type
_entity.pdbx_description
1 polymer ?
#
loop_
_entity_poly.entity_id
_entity_poly.type
_entity_poly.pdbx_seq_one_letter_code
_entity_poly.pdbx_strand_id
1 'polypeptide(L)'
;ALSPAASITLSGPTGTLTTSAYSGQWLQAASWSVVDAKWEGISGLVIGAQTIDLTNGNVAKSIQLAVYPATVKVVDPNNNPVSGANVTVTFAPPNSTSVSHLTGSQGTVGLGDIPLGPYTARVTYQGQDVKWSEDASATPGGVSTITLNISGTTSAPVVSAVVLLTIFGVALFLILLAIKVRKPPPPPTI
;
A
#
# COMPACT_ATOMS: atom_id res chain seq x y z
N ALA A 1 4.88 -6.91 3.14
CA ALA A 1 5.30 -6.06 4.28
C ALA A 1 6.78 -5.80 4.12
N LEU A 2 7.22 -4.55 4.30
CA LEU A 2 8.66 -4.25 4.27
C LEU A 2 9.31 -4.87 5.52
N SER A 3 10.54 -5.35 5.35
CA SER A 3 11.34 -5.99 6.39
C SER A 3 11.69 -4.99 7.50
N PRO A 4 12.00 -5.42 8.74
CA PRO A 4 12.63 -4.55 9.72
C PRO A 4 13.93 -3.97 9.17
N ALA A 5 14.52 -3.01 9.90
CA ALA A 5 15.83 -2.46 9.57
C ALA A 5 16.84 -3.57 9.20
N ALA A 6 17.79 -3.26 8.33
CA ALA A 6 18.80 -4.21 7.90
C ALA A 6 19.86 -4.42 8.99
N SER A 7 20.17 -3.39 9.76
CA SER A 7 21.09 -3.47 10.91
C SER A 7 20.89 -2.33 11.90
N ILE A 8 21.30 -2.54 13.14
CA ILE A 8 21.45 -1.49 14.16
C ILE A 8 22.89 -1.43 14.64
N THR A 9 23.35 -0.24 15.00
CA THR A 9 24.65 -0.02 15.65
C THR A 9 24.41 0.41 17.09
N LEU A 10 24.95 -0.37 18.01
CA LEU A 10 24.94 -0.13 19.44
C LEU A 10 26.30 0.41 19.87
N SER A 11 26.31 1.33 20.83
CA SER A 11 27.53 1.83 21.49
C SER A 11 27.47 1.46 22.96
N GLY A 12 28.50 0.78 23.45
CA GLY A 12 28.61 0.30 24.82
C GLY A 12 29.98 0.61 25.42
N PRO A 13 30.27 0.10 26.63
CA PRO A 13 31.48 0.43 27.38
C PRO A 13 32.80 0.05 26.69
N THR A 14 32.77 -1.01 25.88
CA THR A 14 33.96 -1.59 25.24
C THR A 14 34.08 -1.24 23.76
N GLY A 15 33.11 -0.48 23.20
CA GLY A 15 33.08 -0.10 21.80
C GLY A 15 31.70 -0.19 21.17
N THR A 16 31.67 -0.22 19.85
CA THR A 16 30.43 -0.32 19.06
C THR A 16 30.21 -1.74 18.52
N LEU A 17 28.94 -2.10 18.36
CA LEU A 17 28.51 -3.36 17.77
C LEU A 17 27.46 -3.07 16.70
N THR A 18 27.71 -3.50 15.46
CA THR A 18 26.68 -3.50 14.41
C THR A 18 26.13 -4.91 14.26
N THR A 19 24.81 -5.07 14.37
CA THR A 19 24.13 -6.36 14.27
C THR A 19 22.86 -6.26 13.44
N SER A 20 22.56 -7.32 12.69
CA SER A 20 21.28 -7.56 12.00
C SER A 20 20.40 -8.59 12.74
N ALA A 21 20.88 -9.09 13.88
CA ALA A 21 20.16 -10.06 14.70
C ALA A 21 19.47 -9.36 15.88
N TYR A 22 18.13 -9.35 15.86
CA TYR A 22 17.29 -8.62 16.81
C TYR A 22 16.89 -9.41 18.06
N SER A 23 17.35 -10.66 18.19
CA SER A 23 17.05 -11.51 19.35
C SER A 23 18.20 -12.48 19.64
N GLY A 24 18.20 -13.04 20.86
CA GLY A 24 19.18 -14.05 21.28
C GLY A 24 20.63 -13.55 21.35
N GLN A 25 20.83 -12.23 21.42
CA GLN A 25 22.16 -11.63 21.50
C GLN A 25 22.69 -11.68 22.94
N TRP A 26 23.94 -12.10 23.11
CA TRP A 26 24.66 -12.04 24.38
C TRP A 26 25.60 -10.84 24.36
N LEU A 27 25.30 -9.84 25.18
CA LEU A 27 26.09 -8.61 25.32
C LEU A 27 26.55 -8.44 26.76
N GLN A 28 27.58 -7.62 26.96
CA GLN A 28 28.00 -7.23 28.30
C GLN A 28 26.85 -6.57 29.08
N ALA A 29 26.71 -6.93 30.36
CA ALA A 29 25.76 -6.32 31.30
C ALA A 29 26.11 -4.85 31.56
N ALA A 30 25.57 -3.97 30.74
CA ALA A 30 25.80 -2.53 30.76
C ALA A 30 24.64 -1.80 30.07
N SER A 31 24.63 -0.47 30.15
CA SER A 31 23.77 0.37 29.33
C SER A 31 24.38 0.56 27.94
N TRP A 32 23.60 0.25 26.91
CA TRP A 32 23.96 0.39 25.51
C TRP A 32 23.11 1.49 24.86
N SER A 33 23.73 2.38 24.11
CA SER A 33 23.02 3.39 23.32
C SER A 33 22.85 2.90 21.89
N VAL A 34 21.65 3.03 21.32
CA VAL A 34 21.42 2.82 19.90
C VAL A 34 21.83 4.08 19.16
N VAL A 35 22.93 3.99 18.40
CA VAL A 35 23.56 5.16 17.77
C VAL A 35 23.29 5.24 16.27
N ASP A 36 22.97 4.12 15.63
CA ASP A 36 22.55 4.10 14.23
C ASP A 36 21.59 2.95 13.94
N ALA A 37 20.78 3.12 12.91
CA ALA A 37 19.94 2.09 12.33
C ALA A 37 19.96 2.28 10.83
N LYS A 38 20.27 1.19 10.11
CA LYS A 38 20.34 1.18 8.66
C LYS A 38 19.18 0.40 8.08
N TRP A 39 18.41 1.00 7.18
CA TRP A 39 17.30 0.34 6.48
C TRP A 39 17.26 0.82 5.03
N GLU A 40 17.17 -0.12 4.07
CA GLU A 40 17.20 0.16 2.63
C GLU A 40 18.38 1.04 2.20
N GLY A 41 19.53 0.89 2.88
CA GLY A 41 20.74 1.67 2.59
C GLY A 41 20.84 3.03 3.29
N ILE A 42 19.75 3.50 3.91
CA ILE A 42 19.70 4.76 4.65
C ILE A 42 20.13 4.53 6.11
N SER A 43 21.09 5.31 6.58
CA SER A 43 21.54 5.39 7.98
C SER A 43 20.97 6.65 8.65
N GLY A 44 21.13 6.77 9.96
CA GLY A 44 20.67 7.91 10.75
C GLY A 44 19.18 7.84 11.09
N LEU A 45 18.58 6.65 11.04
CA LEU A 45 17.14 6.48 11.23
C LEU A 45 16.71 6.46 12.69
N VAL A 46 17.62 6.44 13.67
CA VAL A 46 17.26 6.38 15.09
C VAL A 46 16.67 7.73 15.55
N ILE A 47 15.45 7.70 16.09
CA ILE A 47 14.82 8.90 16.64
C ILE A 47 15.25 9.12 18.08
N GLY A 48 15.90 10.25 18.34
CA GLY A 48 16.29 10.66 19.69
C GLY A 48 17.31 9.71 20.35
N ALA A 49 17.58 9.94 21.64
CA ALA A 49 18.44 9.07 22.42
C ALA A 49 17.67 7.84 22.88
N GLN A 50 18.10 6.65 22.43
CA GLN A 50 17.50 5.38 22.81
C GLN A 50 18.55 4.48 23.45
N THR A 51 18.22 3.93 24.62
CA THR A 51 19.13 3.06 25.39
C THR A 51 18.49 1.70 25.69
N ILE A 52 19.35 0.70 25.85
CA ILE A 52 19.04 -0.66 26.25
C ILE A 52 19.88 -0.93 27.51
N ASP A 53 19.23 -1.06 28.66
CA ASP A 53 19.90 -1.32 29.93
C ASP A 53 19.89 -2.83 30.22
N LEU A 54 21.07 -3.45 30.19
CA LEU A 54 21.26 -4.88 30.46
C LEU A 54 21.81 -5.16 31.87
N THR A 55 21.87 -4.15 32.75
CA THR A 55 22.44 -4.31 34.10
C THR A 55 21.62 -5.22 35.01
N ASN A 56 20.32 -5.38 34.73
CA ASN A 56 19.39 -6.18 35.54
C ASN A 56 18.95 -7.50 34.86
N GLY A 57 19.61 -7.90 33.76
CA GLY A 57 19.31 -9.15 33.04
C GLY A 57 18.85 -8.93 31.61
N ASN A 58 18.04 -9.86 31.09
CA ASN A 58 17.56 -9.81 29.72
C ASN A 58 16.52 -8.70 29.53
N VAL A 59 16.55 -8.04 28.37
CA VAL A 59 15.62 -6.95 28.03
C VAL A 59 15.18 -7.07 26.58
N ALA A 60 13.89 -6.85 26.35
CA ALA A 60 13.34 -6.56 25.03
C ALA A 60 13.03 -5.07 24.94
N LYS A 61 13.52 -4.41 23.89
CA LYS A 61 13.34 -2.97 23.68
C LYS A 61 12.89 -2.70 22.25
N SER A 62 11.79 -1.98 22.10
CA SER A 62 11.38 -1.44 20.80
C SER A 62 12.16 -0.16 20.50
N ILE A 63 12.81 -0.14 19.33
CA ILE A 63 13.55 1.03 18.85
C ILE A 63 12.69 1.82 17.86
N GLN A 64 12.54 3.12 18.10
CA GLN A 64 11.80 4.01 17.21
C GLN A 64 12.69 4.47 16.05
N LEU A 65 12.21 4.29 14.82
CA LEU A 65 12.93 4.69 13.61
C LEU A 65 12.15 5.76 12.84
N ALA A 66 12.87 6.66 12.18
CA ALA A 66 12.35 7.68 11.29
C ALA A 66 11.96 7.04 9.96
N VAL A 67 10.88 6.27 10.00
CA VAL A 67 10.23 5.67 8.83
C VAL A 67 8.78 6.10 8.79
N TYR A 68 8.25 6.29 7.59
CA TYR A 68 6.94 6.92 7.40
C TYR A 68 6.10 6.10 6.41
N PRO A 69 4.86 5.76 6.76
CA PRO A 69 3.98 5.06 5.83
C PRO A 69 3.60 5.99 4.67
N ALA A 70 3.59 5.45 3.46
CA ALA A 70 3.15 6.19 2.26
C ALA A 70 2.08 5.41 1.50
N THR A 71 1.10 6.13 0.96
CA THR A 71 0.02 5.58 0.13
C THR A 71 -0.13 6.39 -1.14
N VAL A 72 -0.42 5.70 -2.24
CA VAL A 72 -0.66 6.32 -3.54
C VAL A 72 -2.08 6.01 -3.99
N LYS A 73 -2.74 7.00 -4.59
CA LYS A 73 -4.01 6.85 -5.30
C LYS A 73 -3.81 7.21 -6.77
N VAL A 74 -4.12 6.30 -7.67
CA VAL A 74 -4.04 6.51 -9.11
C VAL A 74 -5.43 6.73 -9.66
N VAL A 75 -5.62 7.83 -10.41
CA VAL A 75 -6.89 8.23 -11.01
C VAL A 75 -6.73 8.59 -12.49
N ASP A 76 -7.84 8.61 -13.23
CA ASP A 76 -7.92 9.19 -14.58
C ASP A 76 -8.23 10.71 -14.51
N PRO A 77 -8.29 11.45 -15.65
CA PRO A 77 -8.61 12.87 -15.64
C PRO A 77 -10.03 13.22 -15.16
N ASN A 78 -10.94 12.23 -15.12
CA ASN A 78 -12.29 12.36 -14.60
C ASN A 78 -12.37 11.98 -13.11
N ASN A 79 -11.22 11.78 -12.46
CA ASN A 79 -11.08 11.36 -11.07
C ASN A 79 -11.61 9.93 -10.76
N ASN A 80 -11.75 9.08 -11.79
CA ASN A 80 -12.09 7.68 -11.60
C ASN A 80 -10.85 6.89 -11.13
N PRO A 81 -10.99 5.96 -10.17
CA PRO A 81 -9.87 5.16 -9.71
C PRO A 81 -9.36 4.22 -10.81
N VAL A 82 -8.04 4.15 -10.96
CA VAL A 82 -7.38 3.23 -11.91
C VAL A 82 -6.88 2.01 -11.16
N SER A 83 -7.54 0.87 -11.37
CA SER A 83 -7.11 -0.42 -10.82
C SER A 83 -6.08 -1.11 -11.73
N GLY A 84 -5.14 -1.84 -11.14
CA GLY A 84 -4.12 -2.60 -11.87
C GLY A 84 -2.96 -1.76 -12.40
N ALA A 85 -2.83 -0.50 -12.00
CA ALA A 85 -1.65 0.32 -12.29
C ALA A 85 -0.46 -0.19 -11.47
N ASN A 86 0.68 -0.39 -12.13
CA ASN A 86 1.90 -0.85 -11.48
C ASN A 86 2.68 0.35 -10.93
N VAL A 87 2.76 0.44 -9.60
CA VAL A 87 3.46 1.48 -8.87
C VAL A 87 4.76 0.92 -8.35
N THR A 88 5.87 1.36 -8.92
CA THR A 88 7.22 1.01 -8.49
C THR A 88 7.83 2.16 -7.69
N VAL A 89 8.12 1.92 -6.43
CA VAL A 89 8.86 2.85 -5.56
C VAL A 89 10.34 2.50 -5.61
N THR A 90 11.20 3.50 -5.66
CA THR A 90 12.65 3.39 -5.60
C THR A 90 13.17 4.35 -4.55
N PHE A 91 13.89 3.82 -3.56
CA PHE A 91 14.49 4.64 -2.52
C PHE A 91 15.71 5.39 -3.08
N ALA A 92 15.97 6.59 -2.53
CA ALA A 92 17.12 7.39 -2.92
C ALA A 92 18.44 6.61 -2.74
N PRO A 93 19.49 6.94 -3.51
CA PRO A 93 20.82 6.35 -3.35
C PRO A 93 21.28 6.35 -1.88
N PRO A 94 22.03 5.31 -1.44
CA PRO A 94 22.89 4.47 -2.28
C PRO A 94 22.28 3.15 -2.79
N ASN A 95 21.12 2.70 -2.29
CA ASN A 95 20.74 1.29 -2.46
C ASN A 95 19.74 0.97 -3.57
N SER A 96 19.07 1.96 -4.18
CA SER A 96 18.19 1.75 -5.35
C SER A 96 17.24 0.55 -5.23
N THR A 97 16.85 0.14 -4.02
CA THR A 97 15.89 -0.96 -3.85
C THR A 97 14.57 -0.49 -4.43
N SER A 98 14.00 -1.31 -5.31
CA SER A 98 12.68 -1.04 -5.89
C SER A 98 11.67 -2.06 -5.43
N VAL A 99 10.48 -1.57 -5.07
CA VAL A 99 9.34 -2.42 -4.72
C VAL A 99 8.17 -2.02 -5.59
N SER A 100 7.50 -3.01 -6.19
CA SER A 100 6.37 -2.82 -7.09
C SER A 100 5.08 -3.39 -6.51
N HIS A 101 4.01 -2.61 -6.58
CA HIS A 101 2.68 -3.01 -6.17
C HIS A 101 1.63 -2.60 -7.21
N LEU A 102 0.55 -3.36 -7.30
CA LEU A 102 -0.58 -3.03 -8.17
C LEU A 102 -1.65 -2.27 -7.38
N THR A 103 -2.26 -1.27 -8.01
CA THR A 103 -3.40 -0.56 -7.41
C THR A 103 -4.64 -1.44 -7.31
N GLY A 104 -5.33 -1.34 -6.17
CA GLY A 104 -6.60 -2.03 -5.92
C GLY A 104 -7.78 -1.42 -6.68
N SER A 105 -8.99 -1.90 -6.38
CA SER A 105 -10.23 -1.43 -7.05
C SER A 105 -10.55 0.05 -6.82
N GLN A 106 -10.04 0.63 -5.72
CA GLN A 106 -10.15 2.05 -5.40
C GLN A 106 -9.00 2.90 -5.97
N GLY A 107 -8.14 2.30 -6.82
CA GLY A 107 -6.96 2.95 -7.36
C GLY A 107 -5.86 3.18 -6.34
N THR A 108 -6.01 2.67 -5.12
CA THR A 108 -5.08 2.88 -4.01
C THR A 108 -4.08 1.74 -3.88
N VAL A 109 -2.88 2.08 -3.41
CA VAL A 109 -1.84 1.12 -3.05
C VAL A 109 -1.00 1.66 -1.90
N GLY A 110 -0.80 0.84 -0.88
CA GLY A 110 0.13 1.15 0.21
C GLY A 110 1.55 0.80 -0.21
N LEU A 111 2.48 1.73 -0.01
CA LEU A 111 3.89 1.56 -0.34
C LEU A 111 4.68 0.94 0.83
N GLY A 112 4.07 0.86 2.00
CA GLY A 112 4.73 0.48 3.25
C GLY A 112 5.46 1.66 3.91
N ASP A 113 6.32 1.34 4.87
CA ASP A 113 7.15 2.31 5.58
C ASP A 113 8.39 2.68 4.75
N ILE A 114 8.53 3.97 4.47
CA ILE A 114 9.64 4.54 3.71
C ILE A 114 10.64 5.17 4.69
N PRO A 115 11.93 4.80 4.68
CA PRO A 115 12.94 5.49 5.48
C PRO A 115 13.00 6.98 5.21
N LEU A 116 13.36 7.78 6.22
CA LEU A 116 13.50 9.24 6.10
C LEU A 116 14.27 9.63 4.84
N GLY A 117 13.67 10.53 4.05
CA GLY A 117 14.25 11.08 2.84
C GLY A 117 13.34 10.97 1.62
N PRO A 118 13.77 11.54 0.48
CA PRO A 118 13.01 11.49 -0.74
C PRO A 118 12.95 10.06 -1.31
N TYR A 119 11.79 9.67 -1.81
CA TYR A 119 11.63 8.49 -2.64
C TYR A 119 11.20 8.91 -4.05
N THR A 120 11.52 8.09 -5.04
CA THR A 120 10.99 8.23 -6.40
C THR A 120 9.99 7.11 -6.63
N ALA A 121 8.84 7.43 -7.18
CA ALA A 121 7.88 6.43 -7.60
C ALA A 121 7.53 6.57 -9.08
N ARG A 122 7.22 5.44 -9.69
CA ARG A 122 6.94 5.30 -11.12
C ARG A 122 5.65 4.51 -11.27
N VAL A 123 4.61 5.13 -11.81
CA VAL A 123 3.36 4.45 -12.18
C VAL A 123 3.40 4.09 -13.65
N THR A 124 3.19 2.81 -13.96
CA THR A 124 3.05 2.31 -15.33
C THR A 124 1.71 1.62 -15.51
N TYR A 125 0.99 1.96 -16.57
CA TYR A 125 -0.32 1.36 -16.88
C TYR A 125 -0.71 1.62 -18.34
N GLN A 126 -1.06 0.57 -19.08
CA GLN A 126 -1.51 0.65 -20.49
C GLN A 126 -0.67 1.59 -21.38
N GLY A 127 0.66 1.51 -21.27
CA GLY A 127 1.60 2.33 -22.06
C GLY A 127 1.86 3.75 -21.50
N GLN A 128 1.14 4.16 -20.45
CA GLN A 128 1.48 5.36 -19.67
C GLN A 128 2.62 5.06 -18.71
N ASP A 129 3.50 6.04 -18.51
CA ASP A 129 4.62 6.01 -17.58
C ASP A 129 4.80 7.38 -16.94
N VAL A 130 4.46 7.48 -15.65
CA VAL A 130 4.56 8.73 -14.87
C VAL A 130 5.54 8.51 -13.73
N LYS A 131 6.50 9.41 -13.60
CA LYS A 131 7.47 9.43 -12.50
C LYS A 131 7.25 10.66 -11.63
N TRP A 132 7.35 10.48 -10.33
CA TRP A 132 7.35 11.58 -9.37
C TRP A 132 8.28 11.27 -8.20
N SER A 133 8.60 12.31 -7.42
CA SER A 133 9.36 12.18 -6.19
C SER A 133 8.68 12.97 -5.09
N GLU A 134 8.73 12.42 -3.88
CA GLU A 134 8.16 13.03 -2.68
C GLU A 134 9.02 12.64 -1.47
N ASP A 135 8.89 13.40 -0.38
CA ASP A 135 9.46 13.05 0.92
C ASP A 135 8.36 12.49 1.83
N ALA A 136 8.49 11.22 2.23
CA ALA A 136 7.51 10.55 3.09
C ALA A 136 7.39 11.20 4.48
N SER A 137 8.41 11.92 4.93
CA SER A 137 8.41 12.63 6.22
C SER A 137 7.62 13.94 6.20
N ALA A 138 7.38 14.52 5.01
CA ALA A 138 6.65 15.78 4.88
C ALA A 138 5.15 15.61 5.17
N THR A 139 4.57 14.47 4.76
CA THR A 139 3.17 14.12 5.03
C THR A 139 3.03 12.65 5.45
N PRO A 140 3.41 12.29 6.70
CA PRO A 140 3.36 10.91 7.16
C PRO A 140 1.95 10.31 7.06
N GLY A 141 1.81 9.18 6.36
CA GLY A 141 0.52 8.52 6.13
C GLY A 141 -0.38 9.24 5.12
N GLY A 142 0.13 10.25 4.42
CA GLY A 142 -0.57 10.94 3.35
C GLY A 142 -0.90 10.04 2.16
N VAL A 143 -1.91 10.46 1.38
CA VAL A 143 -2.31 9.80 0.13
C VAL A 143 -1.95 10.71 -1.04
N SER A 144 -0.92 10.33 -1.79
CA SER A 144 -0.47 11.08 -2.95
C SER A 144 -1.30 10.67 -4.17
N THR A 145 -1.95 11.64 -4.81
CA THR A 145 -2.82 11.37 -5.96
C THR A 145 -2.07 11.58 -7.27
N ILE A 146 -2.08 10.56 -8.13
CA ILE A 146 -1.43 10.57 -9.45
C ILE A 146 -2.48 10.40 -10.53
N THR A 147 -2.51 11.33 -11.48
CA THR A 147 -3.41 11.28 -12.62
C THR A 147 -2.72 10.64 -13.82
N LEU A 148 -3.33 9.59 -14.38
CA LEU A 148 -2.91 8.97 -15.63
C LEU A 148 -3.84 9.39 -16.76
N ASN A 149 -3.29 9.90 -17.86
CA ASN A 149 -4.05 10.22 -19.07
C ASN A 149 -4.34 8.96 -19.87
N ILE A 150 -5.24 8.13 -19.37
CA ILE A 150 -5.74 6.95 -20.09
C ILE A 150 -6.92 7.35 -20.99
N SER A 151 -6.71 7.27 -22.30
CA SER A 151 -7.81 7.37 -23.26
C SER A 151 -8.76 6.19 -23.05
N GLY A 152 -9.99 6.49 -22.64
CA GLY A 152 -10.97 5.57 -22.06
C GLY A 152 -11.05 4.17 -22.69
N THR A 153 -10.76 3.16 -21.89
CA THR A 153 -11.60 1.96 -21.85
C THR A 153 -12.30 1.95 -20.50
N THR A 154 -13.44 2.63 -20.44
CA THR A 154 -14.34 2.56 -19.29
C THR A 154 -14.80 1.10 -19.15
N SER A 155 -14.12 0.33 -18.30
CA SER A 155 -14.66 -0.92 -17.79
C SER A 155 -15.83 -0.58 -16.88
N ALA A 156 -17.01 -0.34 -17.47
CA ALA A 156 -18.25 -0.26 -16.74
C ALA A 156 -18.42 -1.55 -15.91
N PRO A 157 -19.00 -1.50 -14.70
CA PRO A 157 -19.25 -2.70 -13.92
C PRO A 157 -20.24 -3.60 -14.68
N VAL A 158 -19.70 -4.62 -15.36
CA VAL A 158 -20.47 -5.61 -16.14
C VAL A 158 -21.55 -6.29 -15.29
N VAL A 159 -21.35 -6.29 -13.96
CA VAL A 159 -22.28 -6.85 -12.97
C VAL A 159 -23.62 -6.13 -12.94
N SER A 160 -23.70 -4.81 -13.15
CA SER A 160 -24.98 -4.10 -13.12
C SER A 160 -25.81 -4.35 -14.39
N ALA A 161 -25.15 -4.35 -15.56
CA ALA A 161 -25.83 -4.55 -16.84
C ALA A 161 -26.41 -5.96 -16.98
N VAL A 162 -25.69 -7.00 -16.55
CA VAL A 162 -26.16 -8.39 -16.62
C VAL A 162 -27.33 -8.62 -15.66
N VAL A 163 -27.23 -8.14 -14.41
CA VAL A 163 -28.32 -8.27 -13.43
C VAL A 163 -29.58 -7.55 -13.92
N LEU A 164 -29.44 -6.33 -14.44
CA LEU A 164 -30.58 -5.57 -14.96
C LEU A 164 -31.22 -6.26 -16.17
N LEU A 165 -30.43 -6.80 -17.11
CA LEU A 165 -30.92 -7.52 -18.27
C LEU A 165 -31.67 -8.81 -17.86
N THR A 166 -31.17 -9.54 -16.86
CA THR A 166 -31.83 -10.76 -16.36
C THR A 166 -33.17 -10.45 -15.70
N ILE A 167 -33.27 -9.38 -14.88
CA ILE A 167 -34.52 -8.99 -14.23
C ILE A 167 -35.56 -8.57 -15.27
N PHE A 168 -35.19 -7.71 -16.23
CA PHE A 168 -36.11 -7.28 -17.30
C PHE A 168 -36.51 -8.46 -18.21
N GLY A 169 -35.57 -9.34 -18.55
CA GLY A 169 -35.84 -10.53 -19.37
C GLY A 169 -36.83 -11.47 -18.70
N VAL A 170 -36.67 -11.75 -17.40
CA VAL A 170 -37.59 -12.60 -16.63
C VAL A 170 -38.98 -11.94 -16.54
N ALA A 171 -39.05 -10.65 -16.26
CA ALA A 171 -40.33 -9.92 -16.19
C ALA A 171 -41.10 -9.98 -17.52
N LEU A 172 -40.43 -9.73 -18.65
CA LEU A 172 -41.04 -9.80 -19.98
C LEU A 172 -41.54 -11.22 -20.29
N PHE A 173 -40.76 -12.24 -19.97
CA PHE A 173 -41.13 -13.63 -20.18
C PHE A 173 -42.40 -14.01 -19.39
N LEU A 174 -42.50 -13.59 -18.13
CA LEU A 174 -43.69 -13.83 -17.30
C LEU A 174 -44.93 -13.10 -17.83
N ILE A 175 -44.78 -11.88 -18.34
CA ILE A 175 -45.89 -11.12 -18.97
C ILE A 175 -46.39 -11.84 -20.23
N LEU A 176 -45.48 -12.29 -21.10
CA LEU A 176 -45.84 -13.03 -22.31
C LEU A 176 -46.55 -14.35 -21.98
N LEU A 177 -46.09 -15.05 -20.93
CA LEU A 177 -46.73 -16.27 -20.44
C LEU A 177 -48.14 -15.97 -19.91
N ALA A 178 -48.30 -14.90 -19.14
CA ALA A 178 -49.60 -14.47 -18.61
C ALA A 178 -50.57 -14.08 -19.73
N ILE A 179 -50.11 -13.43 -20.80
CA ILE A 179 -50.94 -13.11 -21.98
C ILE A 179 -51.35 -14.40 -22.70
N LYS A 180 -50.42 -15.34 -22.90
CA LYS A 180 -50.68 -16.59 -23.62
C LYS A 180 -51.65 -17.54 -22.88
N VAL A 181 -51.69 -17.48 -21.54
CA VAL A 181 -52.51 -18.37 -20.71
C VAL A 181 -53.91 -17.81 -20.41
N ARG A 182 -54.16 -16.51 -20.63
CA ARG A 182 -55.48 -15.91 -20.43
C ARG A 182 -56.48 -16.42 -21.48
N LYS A 183 -57.37 -17.31 -21.06
CA LYS A 183 -58.57 -17.69 -21.84
C LYS A 183 -59.57 -16.53 -21.83
N PRO A 184 -60.31 -16.27 -22.92
CA PRO A 184 -61.37 -15.26 -22.93
C PRO A 184 -62.39 -15.55 -21.83
N PRO A 185 -62.97 -14.52 -21.18
CA PRO A 185 -64.01 -14.72 -20.19
C PRO A 185 -65.20 -15.47 -20.81
N PRO A 186 -65.81 -16.43 -20.08
CA PRO A 186 -66.98 -17.14 -20.59
C PRO A 186 -68.13 -16.16 -20.83
N PRO A 187 -68.98 -16.42 -21.86
CA PRO A 187 -70.09 -15.53 -22.18
C PRO A 187 -71.06 -15.40 -20.98
N PRO A 188 -71.67 -14.22 -20.78
CA PRO A 188 -72.67 -14.04 -19.74
C PRO A 188 -73.86 -14.98 -19.99
N THR A 189 -74.23 -15.73 -18.96
CA THR A 189 -75.46 -16.54 -18.94
C THR A 189 -76.61 -15.63 -18.48
N ILE A 190 -77.68 -15.60 -19.26
CA ILE A 190 -78.91 -14.84 -19.02
C ILE A 190 -79.83 -15.66 -18.11
#